data_AF-A0A6B3E8A0-F1
#
_entry.id   AF-A0A6B3E8A0-F1
#
_cell.length_a   1.000
_cell.length_b   1.000
_cell.length_c   1.000
_cell.angle_alpha   90.00
_cell.angle_beta   90.00
_cell.angle_gamma   90.00
#
_symmetry.space_group_name_H-M   'P 1'
#
loop_
_entity.id
_entity.type
_entity.pdbx_description
1 polymer ?
#
loop_
_entity_poly.entity_id
_entity_poly.type
_entity_poly.pdbx_seq_one_letter_code
_entity_poly.pdbx_strand_id
1 'polypeptide(L)'
;VTAPSKDKLVIELKKPQATMTALDVPIVPKHVWEKVNDLSKFNNDQKFPIVGNGPFILTGYKVDSYVKLKANKDFWRGSPKFDNIVFRYYKDQDA
;
A
#
# COMPACT_ATOMS: atom_id res chain seq x y z
N VAL A 1 -12.60 -16.20 8.64
CA VAL A 1 -11.38 -16.09 7.80
C VAL A 1 -10.25 -16.81 8.51
N THR A 2 -9.52 -17.68 7.82
CA THR A 2 -8.39 -18.44 8.38
C THR A 2 -7.21 -18.46 7.41
N ALA A 3 -5.98 -18.67 7.91
CA ALA A 3 -4.76 -18.78 7.11
C ALA A 3 -4.02 -20.10 7.46
N PRO A 4 -4.38 -21.24 6.85
CA PRO A 4 -3.83 -22.54 7.20
C PRO A 4 -2.36 -22.75 6.78
N SER A 5 -1.83 -21.93 5.88
CA SER A 5 -0.41 -21.89 5.50
C SER A 5 0.03 -20.47 5.16
N LYS A 6 1.34 -20.25 4.94
CA LYS A 6 1.91 -18.93 4.64
C LYS A 6 1.37 -18.28 3.36
N ASP A 7 0.85 -19.09 2.45
CA ASP A 7 0.42 -18.75 1.09
C ASP A 7 -1.07 -19.07 0.82
N LYS A 8 -1.84 -19.43 1.85
CA LYS A 8 -3.26 -19.79 1.71
C LYS A 8 -4.14 -19.00 2.68
N LEU A 9 -5.13 -18.32 2.11
CA LEU A 9 -6.22 -17.64 2.82
C LEU A 9 -7.55 -18.35 2.53
N VAL A 10 -8.35 -18.60 3.57
CA VAL A 10 -9.70 -19.18 3.43
C VAL A 10 -10.73 -18.21 3.99
N ILE A 11 -11.69 -17.85 3.14
CA ILE A 11 -12.85 -17.02 3.48
C ILE A 11 -14.10 -17.89 3.32
N GLU A 12 -14.74 -18.23 4.43
CA GLU A 12 -15.99 -18.97 4.47
C GLU A 12 -17.16 -17.99 4.66
N LEU A 13 -18.16 -18.09 3.80
CA LEU A 13 -19.31 -17.19 3.80
C LEU A 13 -20.50 -17.84 4.50
N LYS A 14 -21.24 -17.06 5.30
CA LYS A 14 -22.47 -17.54 5.95
C LYS A 14 -23.59 -17.86 4.94
N LYS A 15 -23.59 -17.16 3.81
CA LYS A 15 -24.54 -17.32 2.70
C LYS A 15 -23.80 -17.05 1.38
N PRO A 16 -24.28 -17.57 0.24
CA PRO A 16 -23.70 -17.26 -1.06
C PRO A 16 -23.63 -15.75 -1.31
N GLN A 17 -22.48 -15.26 -1.76
CA GLN A 17 -22.29 -13.87 -2.20
C GLN A 17 -21.45 -13.84 -3.48
N ALA A 18 -22.10 -13.53 -4.61
CA ALA A 18 -21.47 -13.55 -5.93
C ALA A 18 -20.31 -12.55 -6.07
N THR A 19 -20.34 -11.45 -5.32
CA THR A 19 -19.34 -10.38 -5.39
C THR A 19 -18.09 -10.61 -4.54
N MET A 20 -18.00 -11.75 -3.82
CA MET A 20 -16.87 -12.02 -2.91
C MET A 20 -15.50 -11.94 -3.59
N THR A 21 -15.41 -12.41 -4.84
CA THR A 21 -14.15 -12.39 -5.61
C THR A 21 -13.88 -11.05 -6.30
N ALA A 22 -14.79 -10.08 -6.20
CA ALA A 22 -14.69 -8.76 -6.82
C ALA A 22 -14.40 -7.65 -5.81
N LEU A 23 -13.98 -8.01 -4.59
CA LEU A 23 -13.67 -7.03 -3.55
C LEU A 23 -12.27 -6.44 -3.76
N ASP A 24 -12.20 -5.12 -3.89
CA ASP A 24 -10.94 -4.37 -3.87
C ASP A 24 -10.53 -4.07 -2.42
N VAL A 25 -9.96 -5.06 -1.74
CA VAL A 25 -9.47 -4.92 -0.36
C VAL A 25 -7.94 -4.82 -0.36
N PRO A 26 -7.37 -3.64 -0.04
CA PRO A 26 -5.93 -3.49 0.09
C PRO A 26 -5.36 -4.37 1.22
N ILE A 27 -4.23 -5.01 0.97
CA ILE A 27 -3.51 -5.80 1.99
C ILE A 27 -2.48 -4.90 2.68
N VAL A 28 -2.50 -4.92 4.01
CA VAL A 28 -1.56 -4.16 4.85
C VAL A 28 -0.57 -5.09 5.60
N PRO A 29 0.68 -4.67 5.84
CA PRO A 29 1.67 -5.49 6.53
C PRO A 29 1.35 -5.64 8.03
N LYS A 30 1.03 -6.86 8.47
CA LYS A 30 0.66 -7.16 9.87
C LYS A 30 1.63 -6.55 10.90
N HIS A 31 2.94 -6.70 10.70
CA HIS A 31 3.95 -6.23 11.66
C HIS A 31 4.01 -4.69 11.84
N VAL A 32 3.34 -3.93 10.96
CA VAL A 32 3.15 -2.48 11.11
C VAL A 32 1.78 -2.18 11.72
N TRP A 33 0.75 -2.90 11.30
CA TRP A 33 -0.65 -2.55 11.58
C TRP A 33 -1.26 -3.26 12.80
N GLU A 34 -0.69 -4.37 13.27
CA GLU A 34 -1.32 -5.20 14.32
C GLU A 34 -1.47 -4.51 15.69
N LYS A 35 -0.68 -3.45 15.94
CA LYS A 35 -0.71 -2.67 17.19
C LYS A 35 -1.46 -1.34 17.05
N VAL A 36 -2.07 -1.10 15.89
CA VAL A 36 -2.82 0.13 15.64
C VAL A 36 -4.20 0.01 16.28
N ASN A 37 -4.44 0.80 17.32
CA ASN A 37 -5.72 0.76 18.06
C ASN A 37 -6.84 1.51 17.34
N ASP A 38 -6.52 2.63 16.67
CA ASP A 38 -7.49 3.47 15.96
C ASP A 38 -7.04 3.64 14.50
N LEU A 39 -7.62 2.82 13.62
CA LEU A 39 -7.35 2.83 12.19
C LEU A 39 -7.80 4.14 11.50
N SER A 40 -8.69 4.93 12.13
CA SER A 40 -9.15 6.20 11.55
C SER A 40 -8.16 7.35 11.78
N LYS A 41 -7.24 7.19 12.74
CA LYS A 41 -6.23 8.22 13.09
C LYS A 41 -4.82 7.85 12.69
N PHE A 42 -4.54 6.57 12.49
CA PHE A 42 -3.20 6.13 12.15
C PHE A 42 -2.89 6.36 10.68
N ASN A 43 -1.90 7.19 10.42
CA ASN A 43 -1.23 7.26 9.13
C ASN A 43 0.10 6.51 9.23
N ASN A 44 0.34 5.57 8.30
CA ASN A 44 1.59 4.84 8.19
C ASN A 44 2.67 5.71 7.52
N ASP A 45 2.89 6.91 8.04
CA ASP A 45 3.72 7.96 7.44
C ASP A 45 4.73 8.57 8.42
N GLN A 46 4.79 8.05 9.65
CA GLN A 46 5.68 8.51 10.71
C GLN A 46 7.15 8.11 10.49
N LYS A 47 7.41 7.06 9.71
CA LYS A 47 8.76 6.57 9.42
C LYS A 47 8.87 6.12 7.97
N PHE A 48 9.81 6.70 7.25
CA PHE A 48 10.16 6.31 5.89
C PHE A 48 11.38 5.38 5.86
N PRO A 49 11.52 4.53 4.82
CA PRO A 49 10.54 4.29 3.76
C PRO A 49 9.31 3.51 4.24
N ILE A 50 8.17 3.73 3.61
CA ILE A 50 6.93 3.03 3.96
C ILE A 50 7.01 1.56 3.54
N VAL A 51 6.66 0.67 4.45
CA VAL A 51 6.53 -0.76 4.15
C VAL A 51 5.25 -1.02 3.37
N GLY A 52 5.39 -1.58 2.17
CA GLY A 52 4.29 -1.98 1.29
C GLY A 52 4.74 -3.08 0.31
N ASN A 53 3.84 -3.52 -0.56
CA ASN A 53 4.10 -4.60 -1.54
C ASN A 53 4.07 -4.13 -3.00
N GLY A 54 4.08 -2.81 -3.24
CA GLY A 54 3.97 -2.21 -4.57
C GLY A 54 5.28 -2.14 -5.36
N PRO A 55 5.21 -1.74 -6.65
CA PRO A 55 6.37 -1.53 -7.51
C PRO A 55 7.23 -0.33 -7.09
N PHE A 56 6.66 0.62 -6.33
CA PHE A 56 7.37 1.79 -5.83
C PHE A 56 7.15 1.94 -4.33
N ILE A 57 8.22 2.32 -3.64
CA ILE A 57 8.29 2.49 -2.20
C ILE A 57 8.17 3.98 -1.91
N LEU A 58 7.18 4.39 -1.10
CA LEU A 58 7.07 5.77 -0.65
C LEU A 58 8.23 6.10 0.30
N THR A 59 9.06 7.06 -0.09
CA THR A 59 10.29 7.46 0.63
C THR A 59 10.16 8.79 1.37
N GLY A 60 9.10 9.55 1.11
CA GLY A 60 8.81 10.79 1.79
C GLY A 60 7.82 11.65 1.02
N TYR A 61 7.25 12.63 1.69
CA TYR A 61 6.40 13.64 1.08
C TYR A 61 6.56 14.97 1.81
N LYS A 62 6.13 16.04 1.16
CA LYS A 62 5.90 17.35 1.76
C LYS A 62 4.51 17.81 1.32
N VAL A 63 3.65 18.10 2.29
CA VAL A 63 2.29 18.62 2.07
C VAL A 63 2.33 19.81 1.12
N ASP A 64 1.38 19.88 0.20
CA ASP A 64 1.26 20.91 -0.84
C ASP A 64 2.51 21.09 -1.71
N SER A 65 3.36 20.05 -1.83
CA SER A 65 4.60 20.16 -2.58
C SER A 65 4.95 18.91 -3.38
N TYR A 66 5.22 17.78 -2.72
CA TYR A 66 5.62 16.57 -3.46
C TYR A 66 5.38 15.27 -2.70
N VAL A 67 5.34 14.18 -3.46
CA VAL A 67 5.47 12.79 -2.98
C VAL A 67 6.63 12.12 -3.73
N LYS A 68 7.58 11.52 -3.01
CA LYS A 68 8.75 10.83 -3.57
C LYS A 68 8.62 9.33 -3.41
N LEU A 69 8.70 8.60 -4.52
CA LEU A 69 8.76 7.15 -4.51
C LEU A 69 10.02 6.64 -5.19
N LYS A 70 10.62 5.59 -4.64
CA LYS A 70 11.78 4.88 -5.20
C LYS A 70 11.34 3.52 -5.72
N ALA A 71 11.92 3.07 -6.83
CA ALA A 71 11.64 1.75 -7.39
C ALA A 71 11.94 0.63 -6.38
N ASN A 72 10.99 -0.28 -6.22
CA ASN A 72 11.20 -1.57 -5.58
C ASN A 72 11.79 -2.53 -6.63
N LYS A 73 13.12 -2.68 -6.64
CA LYS A 73 13.80 -3.55 -7.62
C LYS A 73 13.48 -5.03 -7.41
N ASP A 74 13.01 -5.40 -6.22
CA ASP A 74 12.59 -6.75 -5.86
C ASP A 74 11.07 -6.98 -6.03
N PHE A 75 10.39 -6.09 -6.77
CA PHE A 75 8.94 -6.23 -6.98
C PHE A 75 8.62 -7.53 -7.73
N TRP A 76 7.71 -8.32 -7.16
CA TRP A 76 7.40 -9.68 -7.59
C TRP A 76 6.82 -9.80 -9.02
N ARG A 77 6.24 -8.73 -9.59
CA ARG A 77 5.80 -8.69 -11.00
C ARG A 77 6.86 -8.09 -11.95
N GLY A 78 8.10 -7.97 -11.49
CA GLY A 78 9.22 -7.44 -12.25
C GLY A 78 9.60 -6.02 -11.84
N SER A 79 10.90 -5.74 -11.85
CA SER A 79 11.45 -4.44 -11.45
C SER A 79 10.93 -3.30 -12.36
N PRO A 80 10.55 -2.14 -11.79
CA PRO A 80 10.36 -0.92 -12.55
C PRO A 80 11.61 -0.54 -13.36
N LYS A 81 11.37 0.06 -14.54
CA LYS A 81 12.42 0.43 -15.51
C LYS A 81 13.06 1.79 -15.26
N PHE A 82 12.57 2.54 -14.28
CA PHE A 82 13.12 3.82 -13.84
C PHE A 82 13.17 3.84 -12.32
N ASP A 83 14.04 4.69 -11.76
CA ASP A 83 14.41 4.60 -10.34
C ASP A 83 13.52 5.38 -9.40
N ASN A 84 12.91 6.47 -9.88
CA ASN A 84 12.19 7.41 -9.02
C ASN A 84 10.91 7.93 -9.69
N ILE A 85 9.88 8.13 -8.87
CA ILE A 85 8.71 8.94 -9.20
C ILE A 85 8.68 10.11 -8.24
N VAL A 86 8.49 11.30 -8.77
CA VAL A 86 8.17 12.47 -7.96
C VAL A 86 6.86 13.04 -8.46
N PHE A 87 5.79 12.82 -7.70
CA PHE A 87 4.56 13.56 -7.92
C PHE A 87 4.78 14.96 -7.35
N ARG A 88 4.76 15.97 -8.22
CA ARG A 88 4.83 17.37 -7.82
C ARG A 88 3.43 17.93 -7.79
N TYR A 89 3.13 18.68 -6.74
CA TYR A 89 1.88 19.37 -6.58
C TYR A 89 2.05 20.83 -6.97
N TYR A 90 1.23 21.28 -7.91
CA TYR A 90 1.12 22.67 -8.34
C TYR A 90 -0.32 23.12 -8.11
N LYS A 91 -0.50 24.30 -7.51
CA LYS A 91 -1.83 24.87 -7.24
C LYS A 91 -2.40 25.59 -8.47
N ASP A 92 -1.52 26.10 -9.31
CA ASP A 92 -1.87 26.86 -10.50
C ASP A 92 -1.88 25.95 -11.74
N GLN A 93 -2.84 26.18 -12.64
CA GLN A 93 -2.95 25.43 -13.89
C GLN A 93 -1.88 25.80 -14.92
N ASP A 94 -1.26 26.98 -14.77
CA ASP A 94 -0.23 27.49 -15.68
C ASP A 94 1.19 26.99 -15.35
N ALA A 95 1.30 26.08 -14.38
CA ALA A 95 2.56 25.49 -13.91
C ALA A 95 3.11 24.38 -14.84
#